data_AF-A0A7Y4GS68-F1
#
_entry.id   AF-A0A7Y4GS68-F1
#
_cell.length_a   1.000
_cell.length_b   1.000
_cell.length_c   1.000
_cell.angle_alpha   90.00
_cell.angle_beta   90.00
_cell.angle_gamma   90.00
#
_symmetry.space_group_name_H-M   'P 1'
#
loop_
_entity.id
_entity.type
_entity.pdbx_description
1 polymer ?
#
loop_
_entity_poly.entity_id
_entity_poly.type
_entity_poly.pdbx_seq_one_letter_code
_entity_poly.pdbx_strand_id
1 'polypeptide(L)' 'MGQQLQGWRSASGQRLWLSMLINAVEEISRPERRDERCDPQLLAALRAQLARPALAPMPYASAYSLRN' A
#
# COMPACT_ATOMS: atom_id res chain seq x y z
N MET A 1 -14.80 -14.70 6.12
CA MET A 1 -14.13 -13.59 5.41
C MET A 1 -14.19 -13.65 3.87
N GLY A 2 -14.38 -14.83 3.23
CA GLY A 2 -14.33 -14.95 1.75
C GLY A 2 -15.55 -14.43 0.97
N GLN A 3 -16.74 -14.33 1.57
CA GLN A 3 -17.94 -13.85 0.88
C GLN A 3 -17.92 -12.34 0.62
N GLN A 4 -17.25 -11.58 1.49
CA GLN A 4 -17.08 -10.14 1.33
C GLN A 4 -16.21 -9.83 0.11
N LEU A 5 -15.15 -10.61 -0.14
CA LEU A 5 -14.26 -10.42 -1.30
C LEU A 5 -14.97 -10.64 -2.66
N GLN A 6 -15.98 -11.52 -2.72
CA GLN A 6 -16.73 -11.78 -3.96
C GLN A 6 -17.65 -10.60 -4.33
N GLY A 7 -18.30 -9.97 -3.35
CA GLY A 7 -19.17 -8.80 -3.59
C GLY A 7 -18.44 -7.59 -4.14
N TRP A 8 -17.16 -7.42 -3.81
CA TRP A 8 -16.34 -6.29 -4.25
C TRP A 8 -15.80 -6.47 -5.67
N ARG A 9 -15.89 -7.68 -6.25
CA ARG A 9 -15.52 -7.95 -7.65
C ARG A 9 -16.61 -7.57 -8.66
N SER A 10 -17.84 -7.33 -8.21
CA SER A 10 -18.88 -6.71 -9.05
C SER A 10 -18.49 -5.28 -9.44
N ALA A 11 -18.88 -4.79 -10.61
CA ALA A 11 -18.64 -3.40 -11.02
C ALA A 11 -19.17 -2.37 -10.00
N SER A 12 -20.33 -2.65 -9.38
CA SER A 12 -20.88 -1.81 -8.31
C SER A 12 -20.05 -1.89 -7.03
N GLY A 13 -19.57 -3.08 -6.67
CA GLY A 13 -18.68 -3.30 -5.53
C GLY A 13 -17.31 -2.65 -5.71
N GLN A 14 -16.76 -2.67 -6.93
CA GLN A 14 -15.51 -2.00 -7.28
C GLN A 14 -15.63 -0.47 -7.16
N ARG A 15 -16.74 0.10 -7.63
CA ARG A 15 -17.01 1.54 -7.49
C ARG A 15 -17.14 1.95 -6.03
N LEU A 16 -17.87 1.15 -5.24
CA LEU A 16 -18.00 1.38 -3.79
C LEU A 16 -16.64 1.25 -3.09
N TRP A 17 -15.82 0.24 -3.45
CA TRP A 17 -14.44 0.09 -2.95
C TRP A 17 -13.63 1.34 -3.22
N LEU A 18 -13.66 1.82 -4.46
CA LEU A 18 -12.87 2.96 -4.90
C LEU A 18 -13.29 4.25 -4.20
N SER A 19 -14.60 4.49 -4.08
CA SER A 19 -15.12 5.64 -3.32
C SER A 19 -14.69 5.60 -1.85
N MET A 20 -14.74 4.43 -1.20
CA MET A 20 -14.27 4.28 0.18
C MET A 20 -12.76 4.52 0.29
N LEU A 21 -11.97 4.00 -0.66
CA LEU A 21 -10.53 4.21 -0.69
C LEU A 21 -10.18 5.70 -0.86
N ILE A 22 -10.83 6.39 -1.80
CA ILE A 22 -10.62 7.82 -2.03
C ILE A 22 -10.93 8.60 -0.76
N ASN A 23 -12.09 8.36 -0.14
CA ASN A 23 -12.47 9.04 1.10
C ASN A 23 -11.46 8.79 2.23
N ALA A 24 -10.97 7.55 2.37
CA ALA A 24 -9.94 7.23 3.36
C ALA A 24 -8.62 7.98 3.07
N VAL A 25 -8.19 8.05 1.81
CA VAL A 25 -6.99 8.77 1.38
C VAL A 25 -7.13 10.28 1.59
N GLU A 26 -8.30 10.85 1.32
CA GLU A 26 -8.60 12.26 1.58
C GLU A 26 -8.55 12.58 3.08
N GLU A 27 -9.14 11.73 3.92
CA GLU A 27 -9.17 11.89 5.38
C GLU A 27 -7.75 11.87 5.98
N ILE A 28 -6.91 10.93 5.57
CA ILE A 28 -5.50 10.87 6.04
C ILE A 28 -4.62 11.96 5.42
N SER A 29 -5.05 12.56 4.31
CA SER A 29 -4.32 13.65 3.66
C SER A 29 -4.59 15.01 4.28
N ARG A 30 -5.58 15.12 5.16
CA ARG A 30 -5.88 16.36 5.90
C ARG A 30 -4.64 16.81 6.67
N PRO A 31 -4.30 18.11 6.63
CA PRO A 31 -3.10 18.65 7.27
C PRO A 31 -3.10 18.39 8.78
N GLU A 32 -4.28 18.39 9.42
CA GLU A 32 -4.45 18.11 10.85
C GLU A 32 -3.99 16.69 11.23
N ARG A 33 -4.17 15.71 10.34
CA ARG A 33 -3.72 14.32 10.54
C ARG A 33 -2.28 14.12 10.11
N ARG A 34 -1.80 14.90 9.13
CA ARG A 34 -0.40 14.87 8.68
C ARG A 34 0.56 15.59 9.62
N ASP A 35 0.09 16.60 10.34
CA ASP A 35 0.88 17.34 11.35
C ASP A 35 1.00 16.56 12.67
N GLU A 36 0.16 15.53 12.86
CA GLU A 36 0.28 14.61 13.98
C GLU A 36 1.68 13.97 13.96
N ARG A 37 2.44 14.22 15.03
CA ARG A 37 3.82 13.73 15.13
C ARG A 37 3.79 12.21 15.22
N CYS A 38 4.24 11.55 14.16
CA CYS A 38 4.60 10.15 14.21
C CYS A 38 5.68 9.93 15.28
N ASP A 39 5.58 8.81 16.01
CA ASP A 39 6.59 8.44 16.98
C ASP A 39 7.99 8.41 16.31
N PRO A 40 8.94 9.23 16.77
CA PRO A 40 10.21 9.42 16.08
C PRO A 40 11.07 8.14 16.10
N GLN A 41 10.92 7.30 17.12
CA GLN A 41 11.64 6.05 17.25
C GLN A 41 11.09 5.00 16.27
N LEU A 42 9.77 4.91 16.14
CA LEU A 42 9.11 4.07 15.14
C LEU A 42 9.50 4.48 13.73
N LEU A 43 9.50 5.78 13.43
CA LEU A 43 9.88 6.30 12.13
C LEU A 43 11.36 6.03 11.81
N ALA A 44 12.25 6.15 12.79
CA ALA A 44 13.66 5.80 12.64
C ALA A 44 13.84 4.30 12.38
N ALA A 45 13.14 3.43 13.12
CA ALA A 45 13.19 1.99 12.94
C ALA A 45 12.64 1.56 11.56
N LEU A 46 11.56 2.19 11.10
CA LEU A 46 11.01 1.95 9.76
C LEU A 46 12.00 2.37 8.66
N ARG A 47 12.58 3.56 8.77
CA ARG A 47 13.61 4.05 7.83
C ARG A 47 14.82 3.12 7.80
N ALA A 48 15.27 2.64 8.96
CA ALA A 48 16.35 1.67 9.04
C ALA A 48 16.00 0.36 8.34
N GLN A 49 14.76 -0.13 8.47
CA GLN A 49 14.28 -1.32 7.76
C GLN A 49 14.22 -1.11 6.24
N LEU A 50 13.71 0.03 5.77
CA LEU A 50 13.64 0.36 4.34
C LEU A 50 15.01 0.61 3.71
N ALA A 51 15.98 1.11 4.48
CA ALA A 51 17.36 1.28 4.05
C ALA A 51 18.12 -0.05 3.95
N ARG A 52 17.56 -1.16 4.46
CA ARG A 52 18.17 -2.48 4.26
C ARG A 52 18.10 -2.79 2.77
N PRO A 53 19.24 -3.10 2.13
CA PRO A 53 19.19 -3.58 0.76
C PRO A 53 18.24 -4.77 0.71
N ALA A 54 17.30 -4.73 -0.22
CA ALA A 54 16.51 -5.91 -0.56
C ALA A 54 17.51 -7.05 -0.78
N LEU A 55 17.28 -8.20 -0.13
CA LEU A 55 18.11 -9.38 -0.35
C LEU A 55 18.33 -9.50 -1.85
N ALA A 56 19.60 -9.59 -2.26
CA ALA A 56 19.99 -9.60 -3.67
C ALA A 56 19.00 -10.48 -4.44
N PRO A 57 18.46 -10.02 -5.58
CA PRO A 57 17.43 -10.75 -6.28
C PRO A 57 17.94 -12.18 -6.52
N MET A 58 17.34 -13.13 -5.81
CA MET A 58 17.24 -14.50 -6.28
C MET A 58 16.78 -14.37 -7.73
N PRO A 59 17.44 -15.02 -8.70
CA PRO A 59 17.10 -14.88 -10.11
C PRO A 59 15.75 -15.57 -10.38
N TYR A 60 14.67 -15.00 -9.87
CA TYR A 60 13.37 -15.09 -10.51
C TYR A 60 13.45 -14.18 -11.72
N ALA A 61 14.11 -14.68 -12.76
CA ALA A 61 13.93 -14.18 -14.10
C ALA A 61 12.45 -14.31 -14.40
N SER A 62 11.70 -13.22 -14.23
CA SER A 62 10.38 -13.10 -14.83
C SER A 62 10.54 -13.43 -16.31
N ALA A 63 9.70 -14.33 -16.83
CA ALA A 63 9.72 -14.71 -18.26
C ALA A 63 9.56 -13.50 -19.21
N TYR A 64 9.16 -12.35 -18.66
CA TYR A 64 9.00 -11.08 -19.37
C TYR A 64 10.24 -10.16 -19.32
N SER A 65 11.30 -10.53 -18.58
CA SER A 65 12.46 -9.64 -18.33
C SER A 65 13.57 -9.72 -19.38
N LEU A 66 13.51 -10.65 -20.34
CA LEU A 66 14.56 -10.86 -21.36
C LEU A 66 14.00 -10.68 -22.78
N ARG A 67 13.45 -9.49 -23.06
CA ARG A 67 13.15 -9.11 -24.44
C ARG A 67 13.36 -7.61 -24.65
N ASN A 68 14.62 -7.20 -24.67
CA ASN A 68 15.08 -6.00 -25.37
C ASN A 68 16.41 -6.31 -26.04
#